data_AF-A0A383BNJ9-F1
#
_entry.id   AF-A0A383BNJ9-F1
#
_cell.length_a   1.000
_cell.length_b   1.000
_cell.length_c   1.000
_cell.angle_alpha   90.00
_cell.angle_beta   90.00
_cell.angle_gamma   90.00
#
_symmetry.space_group_name_H-M   'P 1'
#
loop_
_entity.id
_entity.type
_entity.pdbx_description
1 polymer ?
#
loop_
_entity_poly.entity_id
_entity_poly.type
_entity_poly.pdbx_seq_one_letter_code
_entity_poly.pdbx_strand_id
1 'polypeptide(L)' 'MHYWLMKSEPDTYSIDDLQSFGVDHWDGIRNYQVRNFFRDQMQVGDQAFF' A
#
# COMPACT_ATOMS: atom_id res chain seq x y z
N MET A 1 11.21 -1.12 12.08
CA MET A 1 11.18 -1.08 10.61
C MET A 1 10.60 -2.39 10.15
N HIS A 2 9.34 -2.35 9.73
CA HIS A 2 8.60 -3.51 9.22
C HIS A 2 8.64 -3.52 7.69
N TYR A 3 8.42 -4.70 7.13
CA TYR A 3 8.29 -4.90 5.70
C TYR A 3 6.89 -5.43 5.39
N TRP A 4 6.29 -4.92 4.33
CA TRP A 4 4.92 -5.21 3.95
C TRP A 4 4.84 -5.72 2.50
N LEU A 5 3.71 -6.32 2.14
CA LEU A 5 3.37 -6.66 0.77
C LEU A 5 2.01 -6.06 0.46
N MET A 6 1.96 -5.18 -0.54
CA MET A 6 0.78 -4.44 -0.94
C MET A 6 0.33 -4.92 -2.32
N LYS A 7 -0.91 -5.39 -2.42
CA LYS A 7 -1.43 -5.96 -3.66
C LYS A 7 -2.32 -4.95 -4.36
N SER A 8 -2.09 -4.78 -5.65
CA SER A 8 -2.94 -4.00 -6.55
C SER A 8 -3.15 -4.75 -7.86
N GLU A 9 -4.31 -4.55 -8.48
CA GLU A 9 -4.58 -5.08 -9.82
C GLU A 9 -3.95 -4.13 -10.86
N PRO A 10 -3.06 -4.62 -11.76
CA PRO A 10 -2.30 -3.76 -12.67
C PRO A 10 -3.14 -2.97 -13.67
N ASP A 11 -4.36 -3.43 -13.97
CA ASP A 11 -5.31 -2.75 -14.85
C ASP A 11 -6.00 -1.56 -14.17
N THR A 12 -5.96 -1.51 -12.83
CA THR A 12 -6.58 -0.47 -12.02
C THR A 12 -5.53 0.52 -11.50
N TYR A 13 -4.43 -0.01 -10.95
CA TYR A 13 -3.30 0.78 -10.47
C TYR A 13 -2.03 -0.08 -10.44
N SER A 14 -1.07 0.25 -11.30
CA SER A 14 0.18 -0.49 -11.48
C SER A 14 1.37 0.15 -10.74
N ILE A 15 2.50 -0.56 -10.71
CA ILE A 15 3.75 0.00 -10.18
C ILE A 15 4.29 1.14 -11.07
N ASP A 16 4.00 1.11 -12.38
CA ASP A 16 4.41 2.15 -13.32
C ASP A 16 3.61 3.45 -13.08
N ASP A 17 2.34 3.33 -12.68
CA ASP A 17 1.52 4.46 -12.26
C ASP A 17 2.10 5.09 -10.99
N LEU A 18 2.41 4.28 -9.97
CA LEU A 18 3.06 4.76 -8.75
C LEU A 18 4.41 5.42 -9.02
N GLN A 19 5.22 4.86 -9.93
CA GLN A 19 6.48 5.45 -10.33
C GLN A 19 6.27 6.83 -11.01
N SER A 20 5.22 6.97 -11.80
CA SER A 20 4.90 8.21 -12.52
C SER A 20 4.37 9.31 -11.59
N PHE A 21 3.54 8.97 -10.59
CA PHE A 21 3.00 9.91 -9.61
C PHE A 21 3.97 10.20 -8.45
N GLY A 22 4.86 9.26 -8.13
CA GLY A 22 5.83 9.32 -7.05
C GLY A 22 5.24 9.05 -5.67
N VAL A 23 4.18 9.77 -5.28
CA VAL A 23 3.44 9.54 -4.03
C VAL A 23 1.95 9.58 -4.33
N ASP A 24 1.23 8.55 -3.90
CA ASP A 24 -0.22 8.49 -4.03
C ASP A 24 -0.88 7.87 -2.80
N HIS A 25 -2.19 7.98 -2.71
CA HIS A 25 -3.02 7.40 -1.67
C HIS A 25 -3.24 5.89 -1.90
N TRP A 26 -3.36 5.12 -0.81
CA TRP A 26 -3.72 3.71 -0.87
C TRP A 26 -5.13 3.50 -0.32
N ASP A 27 -6.11 3.34 -1.20
CA ASP A 27 -7.51 3.19 -0.84
C ASP A 27 -8.06 1.79 -1.14
N GLY A 28 -9.37 1.66 -1.35
CA GLY A 28 -9.98 0.39 -1.78
C GLY A 28 -10.03 -0.74 -0.73
N ILE A 29 -9.37 -0.60 0.42
CA ILE A 29 -9.34 -1.65 1.45
C ILE A 29 -10.74 -1.85 2.04
N ARG A 30 -11.26 -3.07 1.88
CA ARG A 30 -12.52 -3.52 2.51
C ARG A 30 -12.32 -4.70 3.45
N ASN A 31 -11.07 -5.07 3.72
CA ASN A 31 -10.70 -6.08 4.70
C ASN A 31 -10.38 -5.43 6.07
N TYR A 32 -11.10 -5.81 7.11
CA TYR A 32 -10.94 -5.24 8.45
C TYR A 32 -9.54 -5.46 9.06
N GLN A 33 -8.90 -6.60 8.78
CA GLN A 33 -7.57 -6.91 9.30
C GLN A 33 -6.51 -6.02 8.65
N VAL A 34 -6.56 -5.89 7.32
CA VAL A 34 -5.65 -5.01 6.57
C VAL A 34 -5.80 -3.55 7.01
N ARG A 35 -7.04 -3.09 7.21
CA ARG A 35 -7.30 -1.76 7.79
C ARG A 35 -6.64 -1.59 9.15
N ASN A 36 -6.72 -2.59 10.02
CA ASN A 36 -6.11 -2.52 11.34
C ASN A 36 -4.57 -2.56 11.26
N PHE A 37 -3.97 -3.27 10.29
CA PHE A 37 -2.52 -3.20 10.05
C PHE A 37 -2.08 -1.78 9.67
N PHE A 38 -2.78 -1.13 8.73
CA PHE A 38 -2.50 0.25 8.34
C PHE A 38 -2.63 1.24 9.51
N ARG A 39 -3.65 1.07 10.36
CA ARG A 39 -3.93 1.99 11.47
C ARG A 39 -3.00 1.79 12.66
N ASP A 40 -2.76 0.54 13.05
CA ASP A 40 -2.17 0.21 14.36
C ASP A 40 -0.68 -0.17 14.27
N GLN A 41 -0.21 -0.62 13.10
CA GLN A 41 1.12 -1.24 12.97
C GLN A 41 2.03 -0.54 11.96
N MET A 42 1.53 -0.14 10.78
CA MET A 42 2.33 0.59 9.81
C MET A 42 2.76 1.94 10.34
N GLN A 43 4.03 2.27 10.11
CA GLN A 43 4.62 3.55 10.49
C GLN A 43 5.28 4.22 9.27
N VAL A 44 5.35 5.56 9.29
CA VAL A 44 6.09 6.32 8.28
C VAL A 44 7.55 5.85 8.26
N GLY A 45 8.04 5.50 7.08
CA GLY A 45 9.39 4.97 6.87
C GLY A 45 9.47 3.44 6.77
N ASP A 46 8.40 2.71 7.07
CA ASP A 46 8.31 1.29 6.71
C ASP A 46 8.36 1.12 5.18
N GLN A 47 8.83 -0.05 4.73
CA GLN A 47 8.97 -0.38 3.31
C GLN A 47 7.98 -1.47 2.90
N ALA A 48 7.55 -1.46 1.65
CA ALA A 48 6.62 -2.46 1.13
C ALA A 48 7.05 -2.95 -0.25
N PHE A 49 6.84 -4.23 -0.52
CA PHE A 49 6.77 -4.75 -1.87
C PHE A 49 5.41 -4.40 -2.46
N PHE A 50 5.42 -4.04 -3.73
CA PHE A 50 4.23 -3.89 -4.57
C PHE A 50 4.06 -5.17 -5.41
#